data_AF-A0A5C0XN70-F1
#
_entry.id   AF-A0A5C0XN70-F1
#
_cell.length_a   1.000
_cell.length_b   1.000
_cell.length_c   1.000
_cell.angle_alpha   90.00
_cell.angle_beta   90.00
_cell.angle_gamma   90.00
#
_symmetry.space_group_name_H-M   'P 1'
#
loop_
_entity.id
_entity.type
_entity.pdbx_description
1 polymer ?
#
loop_
_entity_poly.entity_id
_entity_poly.type
_entity_poly.pdbx_seq_one_letter_code
_entity_poly.pdbx_strand_id
1 'polypeptide(L)'
;MQPIIGIHSYLLQHKYRTEFNQRIFIKYLRLLVDISQKQAKSGIQGIVVIEGIEYLKMYNEFSAIAKMLATVRDYVISHQGGLIVVVDKKALDEREYALLRRVLE
;
A
#
# COMPACT_ATOMS: atom_id res chain seq x y z
N MET A 1 21.64 10.11 -7.55
CA MET A 1 20.40 9.33 -7.77
C MET A 1 20.08 8.62 -6.47
N GLN A 2 19.09 9.09 -5.72
CA GLN A 2 18.64 8.42 -4.49
C GLN A 2 17.13 8.20 -4.61
N PRO A 3 16.63 6.95 -4.60
CA PRO A 3 15.26 6.67 -4.26
C PRO A 3 15.26 6.12 -2.83
N ILE A 4 15.23 7.00 -1.84
CA ILE A 4 14.84 6.62 -0.48
C ILE A 4 13.98 7.76 0.04
N ILE A 5 12.71 7.44 0.29
CA ILE A 5 11.98 7.67 1.54
C ILE A 5 10.56 7.19 1.26
N GLY A 6 10.21 6.05 1.85
CA GLY A 6 8.82 5.66 1.99
C GLY A 6 8.05 6.78 2.67
N ILE A 7 6.77 6.92 2.37
CA ILE A 7 5.89 7.79 3.16
C ILE A 7 5.84 7.17 4.56
N HIS A 8 6.77 7.65 5.36
CA HIS A 8 7.23 7.11 6.61
C HIS A 8 6.17 7.46 7.63
N SER A 9 5.42 6.45 8.09
CA SER A 9 5.17 6.23 9.52
C SER A 9 4.52 7.35 10.36
N TYR A 10 4.16 8.51 9.81
CA TYR A 10 3.84 9.70 10.61
C TYR A 10 2.49 9.57 11.33
N LEU A 11 1.62 8.68 10.86
CA LEU A 11 0.38 8.31 11.56
C LEU A 11 0.51 7.05 12.42
N LEU A 12 1.63 6.31 12.34
CA LEU A 12 1.81 5.03 13.04
C LEU A 12 2.36 5.17 14.46
N GLN A 13 2.97 6.30 14.85
CA GLN A 13 3.61 6.41 16.18
C GLN A 13 2.74 7.03 17.28
N HIS A 14 1.73 7.84 16.97
CA HIS A 14 0.99 8.56 18.02
C HIS A 14 -0.35 7.95 18.45
N LYS A 15 -0.92 6.95 17.75
CA LYS A 15 -2.27 6.43 18.09
C LYS A 15 -2.42 4.92 18.35
N TYR A 16 -1.45 4.06 18.02
CA TYR A 16 -1.61 2.60 18.15
C TYR A 16 -0.63 1.98 19.15
N ARG A 17 -0.97 2.14 20.43
CA ARG A 17 -0.31 1.56 21.60
C ARG A 17 -0.67 0.08 21.83
N THR A 18 -1.19 -0.65 20.83
CA THR A 18 -1.63 -2.03 21.04
C THR A 18 -1.36 -2.90 19.82
N GLU A 19 -0.20 -3.56 19.86
CA GLU A 19 0.19 -4.74 19.09
C GLU A 19 0.42 -4.57 17.58
N PHE A 20 1.53 -3.91 17.24
CA PHE A 20 2.26 -4.30 16.04
C PHE A 20 2.80 -5.73 16.24
N ASN A 21 2.06 -6.72 15.73
CA ASN A 21 2.40 -8.13 15.89
C ASN A 21 3.71 -8.44 15.13
N GLN A 22 4.74 -8.93 15.82
CA GLN A 22 6.04 -9.26 15.21
C GLN A 22 5.92 -10.21 14.00
N ARG A 23 4.93 -11.10 13.99
CA ARG A 23 4.65 -11.99 12.86
C ARG A 23 4.18 -11.23 11.63
N ILE A 24 3.35 -10.21 11.83
CA ILE A 24 2.87 -9.34 10.76
C ILE A 24 4.07 -8.58 10.18
N PHE A 25 4.90 -7.96 11.01
CA PHE A 25 6.11 -7.26 10.57
C PHE A 25 7.06 -8.13 9.74
N ILE A 26 7.37 -9.35 10.22
CA ILE A 26 8.24 -10.28 9.49
C ILE A 26 7.63 -10.66 8.13
N LYS A 27 6.30 -10.81 8.07
CA LYS A 27 5.60 -11.08 6.81
C LYS A 27 5.69 -9.89 5.84
N TYR A 28 5.55 -8.66 6.34
CA TYR A 28 5.77 -7.45 5.54
C TYR A 28 7.20 -7.36 5.01
N LEU A 29 8.20 -7.55 5.88
CA LEU A 29 9.61 -7.55 5.46
C LEU A 29 9.89 -8.59 4.39
N ARG A 30 9.38 -9.82 4.56
CA ARG A 30 9.55 -10.88 3.55
C ARG A 30 8.86 -10.52 2.24
N LEU A 31 7.64 -10.00 2.30
CA LEU A 31 6.90 -9.56 1.12
C LEU A 31 7.66 -8.45 0.36
N LEU A 32 8.22 -7.47 1.08
CA LEU A 32 9.05 -6.42 0.49
C LEU A 32 10.27 -7.02 -0.21
N VAL A 33 10.99 -7.95 0.43
CA VAL A 33 12.16 -8.62 -0.16
C VAL A 33 11.78 -9.42 -1.40
N ASP A 34 10.72 -10.23 -1.34
CA ASP A 34 10.26 -11.05 -2.47
C ASP A 34 9.88 -10.16 -3.66
N ILE A 35 9.25 -9.02 -3.41
CA ILE A 35 8.84 -8.09 -4.46
C ILE A 35 10.05 -7.34 -5.01
N SER A 36 10.96 -6.83 -4.18
CA SER A 36 12.21 -6.21 -4.65
C SER A 36 13.02 -7.15 -5.55
N GLN A 37 13.07 -8.45 -5.21
CA GLN A 37 13.71 -9.45 -6.07
C GLN A 37 12.95 -9.66 -7.39
N LYS A 38 11.61 -9.73 -7.37
CA LYS A 38 10.80 -9.80 -8.59
C LYS A 38 10.99 -8.56 -9.48
N GLN A 39 11.07 -7.38 -8.86
CA GLN A 39 11.27 -6.11 -9.55
C GLN A 39 12.61 -6.00 -10.24
N ALA A 40 13.68 -6.41 -9.55
CA ALA A 40 15.01 -6.46 -10.14
C ALA A 40 15.04 -7.32 -11.42
N LYS A 41 14.17 -8.35 -11.50
CA LYS A 41 14.02 -9.20 -12.69
C LYS A 41 13.08 -8.61 -13.74
N SER A 42 12.13 -7.77 -13.37
CA SER A 42 11.13 -7.17 -14.27
C SER A 42 11.46 -5.75 -14.73
N GLY A 43 12.62 -5.21 -14.37
CA GLY A 43 13.06 -3.85 -14.75
C GLY A 43 12.30 -2.74 -14.03
N ILE A 44 11.64 -3.05 -12.90
CA ILE A 44 10.87 -2.07 -12.14
C ILE A 44 11.81 -1.24 -11.24
N GLN A 45 11.69 0.09 -11.29
CA GLN A 45 12.61 1.06 -10.69
C GLN A 45 12.24 1.53 -9.27
N GLY A 46 11.04 1.19 -8.75
CA GLY A 46 10.63 1.58 -7.39
C GLY A 46 9.33 0.93 -6.91
N ILE A 47 9.13 0.90 -5.58
CA ILE A 47 7.90 0.42 -4.93
C ILE A 47 7.34 1.54 -4.06
N VAL A 48 6.03 1.79 -4.19
CA VAL A 48 5.24 2.48 -3.19
C VAL A 48 4.40 1.45 -2.44
N VAL A 49 4.44 1.48 -1.10
CA VAL A 49 3.58 0.66 -0.25
C VAL A 49 2.65 1.55 0.53
N ILE A 50 1.35 1.27 0.44
CA ILE A 50 0.30 1.93 1.20
C ILE A 50 -0.37 0.87 2.09
N GLU A 51 -0.40 1.14 3.39
CA GLU A 51 -1.04 0.30 4.40
C GLU A 51 -2.08 1.12 5.17
N GLY A 52 -3.12 0.47 5.70
CA GLY A 52 -4.04 1.10 6.62
C GLY A 52 -5.10 1.94 5.94
N ILE A 53 -5.53 1.58 4.72
CA ILE A 53 -6.57 2.33 4.02
C ILE A 53 -7.92 2.30 4.76
N GLU A 54 -8.13 1.30 5.62
CA GLU A 54 -9.27 1.19 6.53
C GLU A 54 -9.33 2.38 7.51
N TYR A 55 -8.18 2.93 7.91
CA TYR A 55 -8.13 4.13 8.73
C TYR A 55 -8.49 5.37 7.93
N LEU A 56 -8.07 5.45 6.67
CA LEU A 56 -8.48 6.54 5.79
C LEU A 56 -9.99 6.53 5.59
N LYS A 57 -10.59 5.34 5.50
CA LYS A 57 -12.04 5.13 5.37
C LYS A 57 -12.83 5.60 6.60
N MET A 58 -12.22 5.64 7.78
CA MET A 58 -12.87 6.21 8.98
C MET A 58 -13.16 7.71 8.85
N TYR A 59 -12.45 8.41 7.96
CA TYR A 59 -12.53 9.86 7.80
C TYR A 59 -12.90 10.31 6.38
N ASN A 60 -12.96 9.39 5.42
CA ASN A 60 -13.15 9.71 4.01
C ASN A 60 -14.08 8.68 3.36
N GLU A 61 -14.83 9.14 2.36
CA GLU A 61 -15.53 8.26 1.45
C GLU A 61 -14.56 7.33 0.72
N PHE A 62 -14.91 6.05 0.60
CA PHE A 62 -14.03 5.06 -0.05
C PHE A 62 -13.72 5.43 -1.51
N SER A 63 -14.65 6.10 -2.20
CA SER A 63 -14.42 6.60 -3.55
C SER A 63 -13.28 7.62 -3.66
N ALA A 64 -13.07 8.45 -2.63
CA ALA A 64 -11.95 9.40 -2.59
C ALA A 64 -10.62 8.66 -2.40
N ILE A 65 -10.60 7.64 -1.53
CA ILE A 65 -9.45 6.77 -1.31
C ILE A 65 -9.10 6.02 -2.60
N ALA A 66 -10.09 5.45 -3.27
CA ALA A 66 -9.90 4.75 -4.54
C ALA A 66 -9.31 5.68 -5.63
N LYS A 67 -9.78 6.92 -5.74
CA LYS A 67 -9.20 7.92 -6.66
C LYS A 67 -7.74 8.23 -6.33
N MET A 68 -7.43 8.44 -5.06
CA MET A 68 -6.05 8.66 -4.61
C MET A 68 -5.15 7.47 -4.97
N LEU A 69 -5.60 6.24 -4.71
CA LEU A 69 -4.87 5.03 -5.07
C LEU A 69 -4.66 4.89 -6.59
N ALA A 70 -5.66 5.25 -7.39
CA ALA A 70 -5.55 5.30 -8.85
C ALA A 70 -4.47 6.29 -9.29
N THR A 71 -4.45 7.50 -8.72
CA THR A 71 -3.43 8.52 -9.01
C THR A 71 -2.03 8.03 -8.66
N VAL A 72 -1.86 7.39 -7.49
CA VAL A 72 -0.55 6.82 -7.11
C VAL A 72 -0.15 5.69 -8.04
N ARG A 73 -1.08 4.79 -8.40
CA ARG A 73 -0.86 3.71 -9.36
C ARG A 73 -0.37 4.26 -10.69
N ASP A 74 -1.07 5.23 -11.25
CA ASP A 74 -0.75 5.83 -12.55
C ASP A 74 0.63 6.50 -12.51
N TYR A 75 0.95 7.17 -11.40
CA TYR A 75 2.27 7.75 -11.17
C TYR A 75 3.37 6.69 -11.12
N VAL A 76 3.21 5.61 -10.34
CA VAL A 76 4.27 4.59 -10.26
C VAL A 76 4.42 3.85 -11.59
N ILE A 77 3.34 3.49 -12.28
CA ILE A 77 3.40 2.77 -13.56
C ILE A 77 4.15 3.61 -14.61
N SER A 78 3.87 4.91 -14.69
CA SER A 78 4.55 5.81 -15.64
C SER A 78 6.05 5.95 -15.39
N HIS A 79 6.52 5.62 -14.18
CA HIS A 79 7.93 5.62 -13.80
C HIS A 79 8.53 4.21 -13.71
N GLN A 80 7.91 3.22 -14.37
CA GLN A 80 8.32 1.82 -14.29
C GLN A 80 8.41 1.33 -12.83
N GLY A 81 7.54 1.82 -11.95
CA GLY A 81 7.43 1.45 -10.54
C GLY A 81 6.27 0.47 -10.29
N GLY A 82 6.04 0.14 -9.03
CA GLY A 82 4.91 -0.68 -8.59
C GLY A 82 4.25 -0.11 -7.34
N LEU A 83 2.93 -0.33 -7.22
CA LEU A 83 2.15 0.03 -6.04
C LEU A 83 1.69 -1.25 -5.34
N ILE A 84 1.91 -1.32 -4.03
CA ILE A 84 1.35 -2.35 -3.16
C ILE A 84 0.39 -1.67 -2.20
N VAL A 85 -0.85 -2.13 -2.18
CA VAL A 85 -1.84 -1.69 -1.19
C VAL A 85 -2.13 -2.87 -0.28
N VAL A 86 -1.86 -2.71 1.01
CA VAL A 86 -2.14 -3.74 2.02
C VAL A 86 -3.42 -3.37 2.76
N VAL A 87 -4.36 -4.31 2.73
CA VAL A 87 -5.72 -4.12 3.22
C VAL A 87 -6.15 -5.34 4.01
N ASP A 88 -6.85 -5.12 5.13
CA ASP A 88 -7.65 -6.19 5.72
C ASP A 88 -8.94 -6.33 4.91
N LYS A 89 -9.12 -7.47 4.24
CA LYS A 89 -10.33 -7.76 3.47
C LYS A 89 -11.60 -7.67 4.33
N LYS A 90 -11.50 -7.92 5.64
CA LYS A 90 -12.64 -7.81 6.57
C LYS A 90 -13.05 -6.37 6.85
N ALA A 91 -12.19 -5.39 6.58
CA ALA A 91 -12.47 -3.97 6.76
C ALA A 91 -13.13 -3.32 5.54
N LEU A 92 -13.25 -4.06 4.43
CA LEU A 92 -13.87 -3.64 3.18
C LEU A 92 -15.17 -4.42 2.97
N ASP A 93 -16.22 -3.75 2.54
CA ASP A 93 -17.40 -4.44 2.01
C ASP A 93 -17.12 -5.00 0.60
N GLU A 94 -18.04 -5.81 0.08
CA GLU A 94 -17.87 -6.46 -1.23
C GLU A 94 -17.74 -5.45 -2.37
N ARG A 95 -18.45 -4.31 -2.30
CA ARG A 95 -18.42 -3.26 -3.33
C ARG A 95 -17.11 -2.50 -3.28
N GLU A 96 -16.65 -2.15 -2.09
CA GLU A 96 -15.36 -1.49 -1.86
C GLU A 96 -14.20 -2.37 -2.31
N TYR A 97 -14.23 -3.66 -1.97
CA TYR A 97 -13.22 -4.61 -2.41
C TYR A 97 -13.22 -4.77 -3.94
N ALA A 98 -14.40 -4.88 -4.58
CA ALA A 98 -14.52 -4.95 -6.03
C ALA A 98 -14.01 -3.68 -6.72
N LEU A 99 -14.33 -2.49 -6.18
CA LEU A 99 -13.82 -1.23 -6.68
C LEU A 99 -12.30 -1.14 -6.55
N LEU A 100 -11.75 -1.53 -5.40
CA LEU A 100 -10.32 -1.55 -5.15
C LEU A 100 -9.58 -2.44 -6.16
N ARG A 101 -10.10 -3.66 -6.40
CA ARG A 101 -9.54 -4.57 -7.40
C ARG A 101 -9.56 -3.95 -8.79
N ARG A 102 -10.69 -3.40 -9.22
CA ARG A 102 -10.81 -2.71 -10.52
C ARG A 102 -9.86 -1.52 -10.68
N VAL A 103 -9.57 -0.81 -9.58
CA VAL A 103 -8.66 0.35 -9.58
C VAL A 103 -7.19 -0.07 -9.58
N LEU A 104 -6.84 -1.26 -9.08
CA LEU A 104 -5.45 -1.69 -8.95
C LEU A 104 -5.01 -2.74 -9.98
N GLU A 105 -5.96 -3.41 -10.64
CA GLU A 105 -5.75 -4.24 -11.84
C GLU A 105 -5.50 -3.38 -13.09
#